data_AF-A0A178EFA4-F1
#
_entry.id   AF-A0A178EFA4-F1
#
_cell.length_a   1.000
_cell.length_b   1.000
_cell.length_c   1.000
_cell.angle_alpha   90.00
_cell.angle_beta   90.00
_cell.angle_gamma   90.00
#
_symmetry.space_group_name_H-M   'P 1'
#
loop_
_entity.id
_entity.type
_entity.pdbx_description
1 polymer ?
#
loop_
_entity_poly.entity_id
_entity_poly.type
_entity_poly.pdbx_seq_one_letter_code
_entity_poly.pdbx_strand_id
1 'polypeptide(L)'
;MATDQGHARLPRAPSTQFVTAKSSYDVISGPKNERGHWICPTRATPKPSLDFTQRLERKWAEYNASQNVVKRWLFEIVSWLLSALCMGTMIGIYLRINRKALSNSDTLITLANILGKVASAALIVPTSEALGQLKWNWFHGSSQAVWDFEIFDKASRGPWGAALLLYRTKGRSLAALGALLIVLLLAVDSFFQQVVELPTRWTLQDTGDLPLSIRYELDATNVYQEGAEMNVADKDMGLVVDKFSFANGTQPTPFGNGTRPDIPLSCPTSKCTWPVYNTLGVCSQCSDISEQLTFACLTTTIDWTADLYGGYKVEGGYPKAAVCGYFLNATSEAPVLMSGYLVDSDEAGVTSPGETLLMRTMPLTSNYDFAPLYGNGSINYKHLRNTISDVLIVSAVNGSADAVHAHTLPIAQECVLFWCVKSIQSTYDWGKYEEEVLDSFTNSTPGPFPWISTPYQTNFSNGTDNFYLQDILIDVEDASGNQSSTSHFGTSNRTALTIGQSLQDIFPSYTTIRKFHRPSSSI
;
A
#
# COMPACT_ATOMS: atom_id res chain seq x y z
N MET A 1 18.32 30.75 9.00
CA MET A 1 18.63 30.40 10.41
C MET A 1 19.50 29.14 10.39
N ALA A 2 20.48 29.08 11.28
CA ALA A 2 21.74 28.37 11.14
C ALA A 2 21.66 26.84 10.97
N THR A 3 22.66 26.35 10.24
CA THR A 3 23.15 24.97 10.16
C THR A 3 23.59 24.44 11.52
N ASP A 4 23.13 23.25 11.91
CA ASP A 4 23.79 22.43 12.93
C ASP A 4 23.74 20.95 12.51
N GLN A 5 24.88 20.44 12.04
CA GLN A 5 25.11 19.03 11.70
C GLN A 5 25.75 18.35 12.92
N GLY A 6 24.94 17.59 13.67
CA GLY A 6 25.41 16.73 14.74
C GLY A 6 26.12 15.47 14.21
N HIS A 7 27.46 15.49 14.21
CA HIS A 7 28.31 14.34 13.98
C HIS A 7 28.21 13.32 15.16
N ALA A 8 27.54 12.19 14.94
CA ALA A 8 27.66 11.03 15.82
C ALA A 8 28.88 10.18 15.44
N ARG A 9 29.82 10.04 16.39
CA ARG A 9 31.07 9.27 16.25
C ARG A 9 30.79 7.77 16.28
N LEU A 10 31.28 7.07 15.25
CA LEU A 10 31.44 5.62 15.22
C LEU A 10 32.42 5.16 16.31
N PRO A 11 32.11 4.10 17.09
CA PRO A 11 33.09 3.47 17.97
C PRO A 11 34.14 2.70 17.14
N ARG A 12 35.42 2.96 17.42
CA ARG A 12 36.59 2.31 16.82
C ARG A 12 36.58 0.80 17.10
N ALA A 13 36.82 0.02 16.04
CA ALA A 13 37.19 -1.38 16.12
C ALA A 13 38.48 -1.58 16.94
N PRO A 14 38.57 -2.59 17.81
CA PRO A 14 39.83 -2.98 18.42
C PRO A 14 40.72 -3.68 17.38
N SER A 15 41.93 -3.16 17.22
CA SER A 15 43.00 -3.71 16.39
C SER A 15 43.39 -5.11 16.87
N THR A 16 43.20 -6.10 16.00
CA THR A 16 43.71 -7.46 16.17
C THR A 16 45.22 -7.46 15.91
N GLN A 17 46.02 -7.52 16.96
CA GLN A 17 47.45 -7.78 16.86
C GLN A 17 47.67 -9.26 16.49
N PHE A 18 48.27 -9.47 15.32
CA PHE A 18 48.89 -10.74 14.93
C PHE A 18 50.09 -11.01 15.84
N VAL A 19 50.02 -12.08 16.64
CA VAL A 19 51.20 -12.66 17.29
C VAL A 19 51.62 -13.88 16.49
N THR A 20 52.63 -13.68 15.64
CA THR A 20 53.40 -14.73 15.00
C THR A 20 54.32 -15.39 16.04
N ALA A 21 54.06 -16.64 16.40
CA ALA A 21 55.04 -17.44 17.14
C ALA A 21 56.10 -17.98 16.18
N LYS A 22 57.24 -17.28 16.11
CA LYS A 22 58.51 -17.79 15.56
C LYS A 22 59.07 -18.83 16.55
N SER A 23 59.39 -20.02 16.03
CA SER A 23 60.26 -20.97 16.71
C SER A 23 61.71 -20.47 16.56
N SER A 24 62.34 -20.10 17.68
CA SER A 24 63.79 -19.93 17.78
C SER A 24 64.31 -21.00 18.73
N TYR A 25 65.22 -21.82 18.23
CA TYR A 25 66.06 -22.70 19.03
C TYR A 25 67.13 -21.83 19.70
N ASP A 26 67.15 -21.78 21.03
CA ASP A 26 68.30 -21.29 21.79
C ASP A 26 68.81 -22.39 22.72
N VAL A 27 70.08 -22.74 22.51
CA VAL A 27 70.90 -23.63 23.32
C VAL A 27 71.23 -22.91 24.62
N ILE A 28 70.74 -23.40 25.76
CA ILE A 28 71.10 -22.84 27.06
C ILE A 28 72.42 -23.46 27.53
N SER A 29 73.52 -22.71 27.37
CA SER A 29 74.75 -22.88 28.14
C SER A 29 74.54 -22.30 29.56
N GLY A 30 74.65 -23.14 30.59
CA GLY A 30 74.51 -22.72 31.99
C GLY A 30 75.69 -21.87 32.50
N PRO A 31 75.47 -20.95 33.46
CA PRO A 31 76.54 -20.12 34.01
C PRO A 31 77.43 -20.91 35.00
N LYS A 32 78.75 -20.73 34.90
CA LYS A 32 79.75 -21.23 35.86
C LYS A 32 80.24 -20.06 36.73
N ASN A 33 80.48 -20.31 38.02
CA ASN A 33 81.19 -19.38 38.91
C ASN A 33 82.71 -19.68 38.89
N GLU A 34 83.55 -18.72 39.30
CA GLU A 34 85.03 -18.67 39.15
C GLU A 34 85.85 -19.80 39.83
N ARG A 35 85.21 -20.85 40.36
CA ARG A 35 85.88 -22.07 40.85
C ARG A 35 85.25 -23.38 40.36
N GLY A 36 84.58 -23.36 39.20
CA GLY A 36 84.32 -24.56 38.39
C GLY A 36 83.41 -25.64 39.01
N HIS A 37 82.58 -25.32 40.01
CA HIS A 37 81.58 -26.24 40.58
C HIS A 37 80.17 -25.95 40.04
N TRP A 38 79.43 -27.02 39.73
CA TRP A 38 78.03 -26.97 39.32
C TRP A 38 77.13 -26.68 40.53
N ILE A 39 76.28 -25.65 40.43
CA ILE A 39 75.27 -25.32 41.44
C ILE A 39 74.00 -26.08 41.11
N CYS A 40 73.56 -27.00 41.99
CA CYS A 40 72.22 -27.57 41.91
C CYS A 40 71.20 -26.53 42.41
N PRO A 41 70.17 -26.16 41.63
CA PRO A 41 69.06 -25.38 42.17
C PRO A 41 68.23 -26.27 43.11
N THR A 42 68.18 -25.89 44.39
CA THR A 42 67.33 -26.52 45.39
C THR A 42 65.90 -25.97 45.32
N ARG A 43 64.95 -26.90 45.44
CA ARG A 43 63.52 -26.71 45.75
C ARG A 43 62.64 -26.15 44.63
N ALA A 44 62.14 -27.07 43.79
CA ALA A 44 60.93 -26.87 43.02
C ALA A 44 59.72 -26.66 43.96
N THR A 45 58.93 -25.63 43.71
CA THR A 45 57.60 -25.43 44.28
C THR A 45 56.65 -26.53 43.78
N PRO A 46 55.73 -27.06 44.62
CA PRO A 46 54.83 -28.13 44.19
C PRO A 46 53.81 -27.59 43.18
N LYS A 47 53.78 -28.19 41.98
CA LYS A 47 52.74 -27.95 40.98
C LYS A 47 51.41 -28.52 41.47
N PRO A 48 50.26 -27.85 41.28
CA PRO A 48 48.96 -28.40 41.63
C PRO A 48 48.65 -29.64 40.79
N SER A 49 47.90 -30.57 41.38
CA SER A 49 47.74 -31.98 41.00
C SER A 49 47.26 -32.23 39.56
N LEU A 50 48.15 -32.81 38.74
CA LEU A 50 47.84 -33.58 37.53
C LEU A 50 47.25 -34.99 37.80
N ASP A 51 46.77 -35.26 39.03
CA ASP A 51 46.38 -36.61 39.46
C ASP A 51 45.08 -37.09 38.79
N PHE A 52 44.14 -36.20 38.48
CA PHE A 52 42.88 -36.57 37.81
C PHE A 52 43.09 -36.96 36.34
N THR A 53 43.84 -36.15 35.57
CA THR A 53 44.11 -36.42 34.16
C THR A 53 44.95 -37.69 33.99
N GLN A 54 45.97 -37.90 34.83
CA GLN A 54 46.78 -39.13 34.83
C GLN A 54 45.97 -40.37 35.23
N ARG A 55 45.07 -40.28 36.21
CA ARG A 55 44.17 -41.39 36.57
C ARG A 55 43.20 -41.73 35.45
N LEU A 56 42.69 -40.71 34.77
CA LEU A 56 41.82 -40.87 33.62
C LEU A 56 42.61 -41.60 32.52
N GLU A 57 43.75 -41.05 32.09
CA GLU A 57 44.64 -41.63 31.06
C GLU A 57 45.02 -43.08 31.36
N ARG A 58 45.33 -43.42 32.61
CA ARG A 58 45.66 -44.78 33.02
C ARG A 58 44.48 -45.74 32.86
N LYS A 59 43.28 -45.32 33.28
CA LYS A 59 42.04 -46.09 33.04
C LYS A 59 41.75 -46.25 31.55
N TRP A 60 41.91 -45.20 30.74
CA TRP A 60 41.71 -45.29 29.30
C TRP A 60 42.70 -46.26 28.64
N ALA A 61 43.97 -46.23 29.05
CA ALA A 61 44.99 -47.16 28.57
C ALA A 61 44.67 -48.61 28.96
N GLU A 62 44.17 -48.86 30.17
CA GLU A 62 43.71 -50.18 30.62
C GLU A 62 42.47 -50.67 29.83
N TYR A 63 41.53 -49.79 29.50
CA TYR A 63 40.38 -50.11 28.65
C TYR A 63 40.81 -50.43 27.20
N ASN A 64 41.77 -49.69 26.66
CA ASN A 64 42.26 -49.87 25.29
C ASN A 64 43.15 -51.14 25.15
N ALA A 65 43.83 -51.55 26.22
CA ALA A 65 44.64 -52.77 26.29
C ALA A 65 43.82 -54.06 26.61
N SER A 66 42.51 -53.94 26.83
CA SER A 66 41.64 -55.07 27.13
C SER A 66 41.42 -55.98 25.91
N GLN A 67 41.40 -57.30 26.14
CA GLN A 67 41.10 -58.32 25.10
C GLN A 67 39.65 -58.28 24.59
N ASN A 68 38.74 -57.57 25.29
CA ASN A 68 37.35 -57.45 24.87
C ASN A 68 37.21 -56.33 23.83
N VAL A 69 36.76 -56.70 22.63
CA VAL A 69 36.53 -55.76 21.49
C VAL A 69 35.72 -54.55 21.94
N VAL A 70 34.60 -54.73 22.66
CA VAL A 70 33.75 -53.62 23.12
C VAL A 70 34.48 -52.64 24.04
N LYS A 71 35.40 -53.12 24.90
CA LYS A 71 36.18 -52.25 25.81
C LYS A 71 37.25 -51.47 25.05
N ARG A 72 37.84 -52.07 24.02
CA ARG A 72 38.84 -51.45 23.15
C ARG A 72 38.26 -50.33 22.28
N TRP A 73 37.07 -50.53 21.73
CA TRP A 73 36.38 -49.56 20.86
C TRP A 73 35.41 -48.64 21.62
N LEU A 74 35.38 -48.71 22.96
CA LEU A 74 34.38 -48.03 23.79
C LEU A 74 34.36 -46.51 23.57
N PHE A 75 35.53 -45.89 23.45
CA PHE A 75 35.65 -44.44 23.27
C PHE A 75 35.10 -43.96 21.91
N GLU A 76 35.33 -44.75 20.86
CA GLU A 76 34.84 -44.46 19.51
C GLU A 76 33.32 -44.65 19.42
N ILE A 77 32.80 -45.73 20.03
CA ILE A 77 31.36 -45.99 20.11
C ILE A 77 30.65 -44.89 20.88
N VAL A 78 31.20 -44.45 22.02
CA VAL A 78 30.62 -43.35 22.82
C VAL A 78 30.63 -42.03 22.04
N SER A 79 31.74 -41.71 21.37
CA SER A 79 31.85 -40.50 20.53
C SER A 79 30.84 -40.50 19.39
N TRP A 80 30.65 -41.65 18.73
CA TRP A 80 29.69 -41.80 17.65
C TRP A 80 28.23 -41.70 18.14
N LEU A 81 27.89 -42.36 19.26
CA LEU A 81 26.56 -42.27 19.87
C LEU A 81 26.23 -40.85 20.34
N LEU A 82 27.21 -40.13 20.90
CA LEU A 82 27.04 -38.74 21.31
C LEU A 82 26.69 -37.86 20.10
N SER A 83 27.37 -38.03 18.96
CA SER A 83 27.05 -37.29 17.74
C SER A 83 25.65 -37.62 17.22
N ALA A 84 25.27 -38.90 17.19
CA ALA A 84 23.93 -39.33 16.78
C ALA A 84 22.84 -38.74 17.69
N LEU A 85 23.07 -38.69 19.00
CA LEU A 85 22.18 -38.07 19.97
C LEU A 85 22.04 -36.57 19.74
N CYS A 86 23.15 -35.85 19.54
CA CYS A 86 23.15 -34.42 19.22
C CYS A 86 22.40 -34.12 17.91
N MET A 87 22.56 -34.95 16.88
CA MET A 87 21.80 -34.82 15.63
C MET A 87 20.30 -35.04 15.86
N GLY A 88 19.92 -36.07 16.60
CA GLY A 88 18.52 -36.35 16.92
C GLY A 88 17.86 -35.22 17.72
N THR A 89 18.57 -34.63 18.68
CA THR A 89 18.06 -33.50 19.46
C THR A 89 17.94 -32.23 18.62
N MET A 90 18.89 -31.94 17.72
CA MET A 90 18.78 -30.84 16.76
C MET A 90 17.54 -30.97 15.88
N ILE A 91 17.29 -32.17 15.31
CA ILE A 91 16.10 -32.43 14.51
C ILE A 91 14.83 -32.19 15.33
N GLY A 92 14.78 -32.70 16.57
CA GLY A 92 13.66 -32.46 17.48
C GLY A 92 13.42 -30.97 17.79
N ILE A 93 14.50 -30.20 17.97
CA ILE A 93 14.43 -28.75 18.17
C ILE A 93 13.84 -28.07 16.94
N TYR A 94 14.32 -28.37 15.72
CA TYR A 94 13.80 -27.76 14.50
C TYR A 94 12.32 -28.11 14.26
N LEU A 95 11.90 -29.33 14.53
CA LEU A 95 10.48 -29.70 14.48
C LEU A 95 9.63 -28.90 15.49
N ARG A 96 10.18 -28.58 16.66
CA ARG A 96 9.48 -27.83 17.72
C ARG A 96 9.39 -26.33 17.43
N ILE A 97 10.37 -25.77 16.71
CA ILE A 97 10.44 -24.34 16.33
C ILE A 97 9.64 -24.06 15.06
N ASN A 98 9.36 -25.07 14.24
CA ASN A 98 8.64 -24.90 12.99
C ASN A 98 7.33 -24.08 13.19
N ARG A 99 7.19 -23.00 12.42
CA ARG A 99 6.08 -22.03 12.46
C ARG A 99 5.93 -21.21 13.75
N LYS A 100 6.98 -21.03 14.55
CA LYS A 100 6.97 -20.15 15.74
C LYS A 100 7.75 -18.86 15.51
N ALA A 101 7.36 -17.82 16.24
CA ALA A 101 8.07 -16.55 16.25
C ALA A 101 9.51 -16.72 16.78
N LEU A 102 10.43 -15.97 16.19
CA LEU A 102 11.86 -16.00 16.53
C LEU A 102 12.10 -15.59 17.99
N SER A 103 11.38 -14.58 18.49
CA SER A 103 11.50 -14.08 19.86
C SER A 103 11.33 -15.17 20.92
N ASN A 104 10.47 -16.16 20.66
CA ASN A 104 10.20 -17.25 21.59
C ASN A 104 11.15 -18.44 21.43
N SER A 105 11.99 -18.44 20.39
CA SER A 105 12.79 -19.61 19.98
C SER A 105 14.30 -19.35 19.93
N ASP A 106 14.76 -18.15 20.29
CA ASP A 106 16.17 -17.74 20.22
C ASP A 106 17.11 -18.67 21.02
N THR A 107 16.70 -19.05 22.23
CA THR A 107 17.47 -19.97 23.08
C THR A 107 17.59 -21.37 22.48
N LEU A 108 16.54 -21.87 21.82
CA LEU A 108 16.52 -23.17 21.19
C LEU A 108 17.38 -23.20 19.91
N ILE A 109 17.39 -22.11 19.13
CA ILE A 109 18.27 -21.98 17.96
C ILE A 109 19.73 -21.94 18.41
N THR A 110 20.03 -21.19 19.47
CA THR A 110 21.37 -21.15 20.06
C THR A 110 21.81 -22.54 20.55
N LEU A 111 20.92 -23.28 21.21
CA LEU A 111 21.18 -24.65 21.64
C LEU A 111 21.44 -25.59 20.45
N ALA A 112 20.67 -25.49 19.37
CA ALA A 112 20.89 -26.27 18.15
C ALA A 112 22.27 -25.98 17.52
N ASN A 113 22.70 -24.71 17.50
CA ASN A 113 24.04 -24.34 17.03
C ASN A 113 25.16 -24.96 17.89
N ILE A 114 25.00 -24.96 19.22
CA ILE A 114 25.97 -25.59 20.14
C ILE A 114 26.00 -27.11 19.92
N LEU A 115 24.83 -27.76 19.82
CA LEU A 115 24.73 -29.20 19.56
C LEU A 115 25.36 -29.59 18.23
N GLY A 116 25.22 -28.77 17.18
CA GLY A 116 25.89 -28.99 15.89
C GLY A 116 27.41 -28.99 16.02
N LYS A 117 27.98 -28.03 16.76
CA LYS A 117 29.43 -27.98 17.03
C LYS A 117 29.91 -29.18 17.83
N VAL A 118 29.15 -29.62 18.84
CA VAL A 118 29.47 -30.82 19.62
C VAL A 118 29.38 -32.08 18.75
N ALA A 119 28.37 -32.20 17.89
CA ALA A 119 28.20 -33.32 16.98
C ALA A 119 29.36 -33.43 15.97
N SER A 120 29.78 -32.30 15.38
CA SER A 120 30.94 -32.22 14.47
C SER A 120 32.24 -32.63 15.19
N ALA A 121 32.48 -32.10 16.40
CA ALA A 121 33.67 -32.43 17.19
C ALA A 121 33.71 -33.92 17.59
N ALA A 122 32.58 -34.49 17.98
CA ALA A 122 32.47 -35.89 18.36
C ALA A 122 32.72 -36.86 17.18
N LEU A 123 32.39 -36.46 15.94
CA LEU A 123 32.66 -37.27 14.73
C LEU A 123 34.13 -37.27 14.30
N ILE A 124 34.89 -36.24 14.63
CA ILE A 124 36.32 -36.15 14.29
C ILE A 124 37.12 -37.27 14.98
N VAL A 125 36.76 -37.61 16.22
CA VAL A 125 37.46 -38.63 17.03
C VAL A 125 37.51 -40.00 16.34
N PRO A 126 36.37 -40.68 16.06
CA PRO A 126 36.39 -41.98 15.38
C PRO A 126 36.93 -41.90 13.96
N THR A 127 36.74 -40.77 13.26
CA THR A 127 37.26 -40.58 11.89
C THR A 127 38.80 -40.52 11.89
N SER A 128 39.40 -39.85 12.87
CA SER A 128 40.86 -39.78 13.04
C SER A 128 41.46 -41.15 13.38
N GLU A 129 40.83 -41.90 14.29
CA GLU A 129 41.29 -43.25 14.67
C GLU A 129 41.18 -44.25 13.51
N ALA A 130 40.07 -44.24 12.77
CA ALA A 130 39.91 -45.06 11.57
C ALA A 130 41.01 -44.75 10.54
N LEU A 131 41.34 -43.48 10.34
CA LEU A 131 42.43 -43.06 9.45
C LEU A 131 43.80 -43.51 9.98
N GLY A 132 43.98 -43.52 11.31
CA GLY A 132 45.15 -44.07 11.98
C GLY A 132 45.34 -45.58 11.73
N GLN A 133 44.27 -46.36 11.66
CA GLN A 133 44.34 -47.78 11.32
C GLN A 133 44.60 -47.99 9.82
N LEU A 134 43.97 -47.18 8.98
CA LEU A 134 44.20 -47.17 7.53
C LEU A 134 45.65 -46.82 7.18
N LYS A 135 46.31 -45.96 7.96
CA LYS A 135 47.75 -45.65 7.87
C LYS A 135 48.62 -46.91 7.94
N TRP A 136 48.38 -47.77 8.93
CA TRP A 136 49.16 -49.01 9.10
C TRP A 136 48.85 -50.05 8.03
N ASN A 137 47.59 -50.17 7.61
CA ASN A 137 47.20 -51.06 6.52
C ASN A 137 47.84 -50.66 5.18
N TRP A 138 47.90 -49.36 4.89
CA TRP A 138 48.56 -48.84 3.68
C TRP A 138 50.06 -49.11 3.67
N PHE A 139 50.72 -48.95 4.83
CA PHE A 139 52.15 -49.20 4.99
C PHE A 139 52.52 -50.67 4.84
N HIS A 140 51.70 -51.59 5.34
CA HIS A 140 51.93 -53.03 5.20
C HIS A 140 51.65 -53.54 3.77
N GLY A 141 50.69 -52.94 3.06
CA GLY A 141 50.19 -53.48 1.79
C GLY A 141 50.72 -52.83 0.51
N SER A 142 50.85 -51.50 0.44
CA SER A 142 50.98 -50.78 -0.86
C SER A 142 52.21 -49.88 -1.01
N SER A 143 52.78 -49.34 0.07
CA SER A 143 53.92 -48.42 0.00
C SER A 143 54.73 -48.44 1.29
N GLN A 144 56.03 -48.71 1.20
CA GLN A 144 56.99 -48.59 2.31
C GLN A 144 57.65 -47.20 2.37
N ALA A 145 57.14 -46.21 1.63
CA ALA A 145 57.72 -44.88 1.61
C ALA A 145 57.41 -44.11 2.91
N VAL A 146 58.47 -43.65 3.60
CA VAL A 146 58.36 -42.85 4.84
C VAL A 146 57.57 -41.56 4.63
N TRP A 147 57.61 -40.99 3.41
CA TRP A 147 56.86 -39.78 3.08
C TRP A 147 55.34 -39.97 3.12
N ASP A 148 54.84 -41.16 2.75
CA ASP A 148 53.41 -41.47 2.84
C ASP A 148 52.97 -41.56 4.31
N PHE A 149 53.84 -42.04 5.19
CA PHE A 149 53.58 -42.10 6.63
C PHE A 149 53.35 -40.70 7.24
N GLU A 150 54.15 -39.71 6.83
CA GLU A 150 54.00 -38.31 7.27
C GLU A 150 52.71 -37.67 6.73
N ILE A 151 52.34 -37.97 5.50
CA ILE A 151 51.10 -37.44 4.88
C ILE A 151 49.86 -37.98 5.59
N PHE A 152 49.84 -39.27 5.91
CA PHE A 152 48.75 -39.86 6.71
C PHE A 152 48.65 -39.25 8.11
N ASP A 153 49.78 -38.96 8.75
CA ASP A 153 49.81 -38.30 10.06
C ASP A 153 49.32 -36.84 10.01
N LYS A 154 49.67 -36.13 8.93
CA LYS A 154 49.14 -34.79 8.66
C LYS A 154 47.64 -34.83 8.36
N ALA A 155 47.14 -35.89 7.72
CA ALA A 155 45.74 -36.04 7.34
C ALA A 155 44.78 -36.27 8.50
N SER A 156 45.21 -37.03 9.53
CA SER A 156 44.37 -37.23 10.73
C SER A 156 44.28 -35.99 11.61
N ARG A 157 45.23 -35.06 11.50
CA ARG A 157 45.29 -33.83 12.31
C ARG A 157 44.58 -32.64 11.71
N GLY A 158 44.10 -32.73 10.47
CA GLY A 158 43.34 -31.64 9.90
C GLY A 158 43.03 -31.76 8.42
N PRO A 159 42.13 -30.87 7.95
CA PRO A 159 41.61 -30.90 6.59
C PRO A 159 42.65 -30.63 5.51
N TRP A 160 43.69 -29.85 5.80
CA TRP A 160 44.78 -29.59 4.84
C TRP A 160 45.60 -30.85 4.55
N GLY A 161 45.95 -31.62 5.59
CA GLY A 161 46.63 -32.90 5.40
C GLY A 161 45.73 -33.92 4.70
N ALA A 162 44.42 -33.91 5.01
CA ALA A 162 43.45 -34.78 4.38
C ALA A 162 43.30 -34.47 2.88
N ALA A 163 43.27 -33.19 2.50
CA ALA A 163 43.28 -32.76 1.09
C ALA A 163 44.54 -33.23 0.34
N LEU A 164 45.72 -33.13 0.97
CA LEU A 164 46.97 -33.61 0.39
C LEU A 164 46.95 -35.13 0.17
N LEU A 165 46.38 -35.87 1.13
CA LEU A 165 46.24 -37.33 1.03
C LEU A 165 45.27 -37.73 -0.09
N LEU A 166 44.16 -37.00 -0.27
CA LEU A 166 43.23 -37.20 -1.39
C LEU A 166 43.91 -37.01 -2.74
N TYR A 167 44.68 -35.94 -2.89
CA TYR A 167 45.42 -35.65 -4.11
C TYR A 167 46.42 -36.78 -4.44
N ARG A 168 47.14 -37.26 -3.42
CA ARG A 168 48.17 -38.30 -3.61
C ARG A 168 47.60 -39.69 -3.87
N THR A 169 46.51 -40.07 -3.20
CA THR A 169 45.86 -41.37 -3.37
C THR A 169 44.94 -41.44 -4.60
N LYS A 170 44.74 -40.31 -5.29
CA LYS A 170 43.85 -40.16 -6.46
C LYS A 170 42.43 -40.69 -6.22
N GLY A 171 41.96 -40.71 -4.97
CA GLY A 171 40.62 -41.15 -4.61
C GLY A 171 40.37 -42.67 -4.65
N ARG A 172 41.39 -43.51 -4.85
CA ARG A 172 41.21 -44.95 -5.12
C ARG A 172 41.34 -45.89 -3.91
N SER A 173 41.61 -45.35 -2.72
CA SER A 173 41.84 -46.14 -1.51
C SER A 173 40.84 -45.84 -0.41
N LEU A 174 40.64 -46.78 0.52
CA LEU A 174 39.81 -46.56 1.72
C LEU A 174 40.33 -45.40 2.58
N ALA A 175 41.63 -45.11 2.53
CA ALA A 175 42.21 -43.93 3.17
C ALA A 175 41.74 -42.61 2.53
N ALA A 176 41.50 -42.62 1.21
CA ALA A 176 40.92 -41.48 0.53
C ALA A 176 39.48 -41.20 1.02
N LEU A 177 38.70 -42.24 1.33
CA LEU A 177 37.37 -42.06 1.91
C LEU A 177 37.41 -41.41 3.31
N GLY A 178 38.33 -41.85 4.18
CA GLY A 178 38.54 -41.22 5.48
C GLY A 178 39.00 -39.75 5.36
N ALA A 179 39.91 -39.46 4.44
CA ALA A 179 40.35 -38.09 4.17
C ALA A 179 39.23 -37.22 3.56
N LEU A 180 38.38 -37.77 2.69
CA LEU A 180 37.20 -37.08 2.18
C LEU A 180 36.23 -36.69 3.30
N LEU A 181 35.97 -37.59 4.25
CA LEU A 181 35.11 -37.31 5.40
C LEU A 181 35.65 -36.17 6.27
N ILE A 182 36.97 -36.16 6.55
CA ILE A 182 37.61 -35.05 7.30
C ILE A 182 37.44 -33.71 6.57
N VAL A 183 37.52 -33.69 5.24
CA VAL A 183 37.30 -32.47 4.46
C VAL A 183 35.82 -32.06 4.47
N LEU A 184 34.89 -33.01 4.29
CA LEU A 184 33.45 -32.74 4.30
C LEU A 184 32.93 -32.26 5.65
N LEU A 185 33.55 -32.69 6.77
CA LEU A 185 33.24 -32.22 8.12
C LEU A 185 33.40 -30.69 8.26
N LEU A 186 34.21 -30.03 7.43
CA LEU A 186 34.28 -28.56 7.40
C LEU A 186 32.98 -27.91 6.92
N ALA A 187 32.30 -28.54 5.95
CA ALA A 187 31.10 -27.98 5.34
C ALA A 187 29.84 -28.24 6.20
N VAL A 188 29.85 -29.29 7.03
CA VAL A 188 28.74 -29.69 7.90
C VAL A 188 28.25 -28.52 8.75
N ASP A 189 29.16 -27.74 9.32
CA ASP A 189 28.82 -26.58 10.14
C ASP A 189 28.05 -25.50 9.36
N SER A 190 28.41 -25.26 8.09
CA SER A 190 27.71 -24.32 7.21
C SER A 190 26.32 -24.83 6.83
N PHE A 191 26.17 -26.14 6.60
CA PHE A 191 24.87 -26.73 6.30
C PHE A 191 23.90 -26.60 7.49
N PHE A 192 24.36 -26.82 8.72
CA PHE A 192 23.51 -26.62 9.90
C PHE A 192 23.01 -25.18 10.04
N GLN A 193 23.85 -24.20 9.70
CA GLN A 193 23.45 -22.79 9.73
C GLN A 193 22.44 -22.43 8.63
N GLN A 194 22.56 -23.04 7.44
CA GLN A 194 21.67 -22.74 6.31
C GLN A 194 20.27 -23.36 6.41
N VAL A 195 20.06 -24.36 7.26
CA VAL A 195 18.75 -25.02 7.42
C VAL A 195 17.68 -24.09 8.01
N VAL A 196 18.08 -23.03 8.72
CA VAL A 196 17.14 -22.11 9.38
C VAL A 196 16.86 -20.91 8.47
N GLU A 197 15.66 -20.89 7.88
CA GLU A 197 15.13 -19.73 7.17
C GLU A 197 14.28 -18.86 8.12
N LEU A 198 14.51 -17.55 8.12
CA LEU A 198 13.79 -16.57 8.95
C LEU A 198 13.05 -15.57 8.05
N PRO A 199 11.93 -15.96 7.42
CA PRO A 199 11.17 -15.05 6.58
C PRO A 199 10.52 -13.96 7.45
N THR A 200 10.61 -12.71 7.00
CA THR A 200 9.83 -11.61 7.59
C THR A 200 8.36 -11.78 7.20
N ARG A 201 7.46 -11.62 8.17
CA ARG A 201 6.01 -11.71 7.96
C ARG A 201 5.33 -10.58 8.70
N TRP A 202 4.36 -9.97 8.06
CA TRP A 202 3.48 -9.00 8.71
C TRP A 202 2.55 -9.73 9.66
N THR A 203 2.41 -9.20 10.88
CA THR A 203 1.48 -9.69 11.89
C THR A 203 0.68 -8.52 12.42
N LEU A 204 -0.58 -8.75 12.76
CA LEU A 204 -1.40 -7.74 13.41
C LEU A 204 -0.77 -7.40 14.77
N GLN A 205 -0.25 -6.18 14.89
CA GLN A 205 0.43 -5.71 16.10
C GLN A 205 -0.44 -4.74 16.90
N ASP A 206 -1.11 -3.81 16.19
CA ASP A 206 -1.90 -2.75 16.79
C ASP A 206 -3.12 -2.44 15.94
N THR A 207 -4.07 -1.70 16.50
CA THR A 207 -5.26 -1.20 15.82
C THR A 207 -5.00 0.18 15.24
N GLY A 208 -5.35 0.38 13.97
CA GLY A 208 -5.40 1.70 13.35
C GLY A 208 -6.83 2.23 13.31
N ASP A 209 -6.98 3.55 13.46
CA ASP A 209 -8.28 4.21 13.42
C ASP A 209 -8.53 4.81 12.05
N LEU A 210 -9.73 4.58 11.54
CA LEU A 210 -10.20 5.11 10.26
C LEU A 210 -11.58 5.75 10.47
N PRO A 211 -11.76 7.04 10.16
CA PRO A 211 -13.06 7.68 10.30
C PRO A 211 -14.03 7.19 9.21
N LEU A 212 -15.27 6.96 9.62
CA LEU A 212 -16.36 6.47 8.78
C LEU A 212 -17.46 7.54 8.73
N SER A 213 -18.00 7.81 7.54
CA SER A 213 -19.19 8.66 7.42
C SER A 213 -20.42 7.77 7.54
N ILE A 214 -21.18 7.89 8.64
CA ILE A 214 -22.44 7.17 8.82
C ILE A 214 -23.60 8.14 8.57
N ARG A 215 -23.60 9.23 9.33
CA ARG A 215 -24.57 10.31 9.22
C ARG A 215 -23.83 11.62 8.96
N TYR A 216 -24.11 12.25 7.83
CA TYR A 216 -23.55 13.55 7.50
C TYR A 216 -24.54 14.64 7.92
N GLU A 217 -24.12 15.49 8.85
CA GLU A 217 -24.93 16.64 9.31
C GLU A 217 -24.10 17.91 9.24
N LEU A 218 -24.67 18.95 8.65
CA LEU A 218 -24.08 20.26 8.59
C LEU A 218 -24.50 21.10 9.80
N ASP A 219 -23.55 21.88 10.33
CA ASP A 219 -23.86 22.95 11.27
C ASP A 219 -24.34 24.19 10.48
N ALA A 220 -25.56 24.10 9.96
CA ALA A 220 -26.16 25.19 9.18
C ALA A 220 -26.49 26.37 10.09
N THR A 221 -25.71 27.45 9.98
CA THR A 221 -25.98 28.70 10.68
C THR A 221 -27.20 29.40 10.09
N ASN A 222 -28.22 29.67 10.90
CA ASN A 222 -29.38 30.45 10.48
C ASN A 222 -28.93 31.87 10.17
N VAL A 223 -29.07 32.28 8.91
CA VAL A 223 -28.83 33.66 8.49
C VAL A 223 -30.17 34.33 8.35
N TYR A 224 -30.35 35.50 8.97
CA TYR A 224 -31.57 36.27 8.84
C TYR A 224 -31.31 37.49 7.96
N GLN A 225 -32.12 37.66 6.92
CA GLN A 225 -32.12 38.85 6.08
C GLN A 225 -33.50 39.51 6.17
N GLU A 226 -33.54 40.77 6.58
CA GLU A 226 -34.79 41.53 6.76
C GLU A 226 -35.83 40.85 7.69
N GLY A 227 -35.36 40.04 8.65
CA GLY A 227 -36.20 39.32 9.61
C GLY A 227 -36.73 37.98 9.12
N ALA A 228 -36.42 37.56 7.89
CA ALA A 228 -36.68 36.22 7.38
C ALA A 228 -35.43 35.34 7.47
N GLU A 229 -35.59 34.06 7.82
CA GLU A 229 -34.50 33.08 7.77
C GLU A 229 -34.20 32.72 6.31
N MET A 230 -32.95 32.88 5.91
CA MET A 230 -32.46 32.56 4.58
C MET A 230 -31.86 31.17 4.57
N ASN A 231 -32.25 30.38 3.57
CA ASN A 231 -31.54 29.17 3.22
C ASN A 231 -30.20 29.55 2.58
N VAL A 232 -29.09 29.14 3.18
CA VAL A 232 -27.73 29.45 2.70
C VAL A 232 -27.11 28.15 2.22
N ALA A 233 -26.43 28.20 1.06
CA ALA A 233 -25.63 27.09 0.57
C ALA A 233 -24.51 26.73 1.56
N ASP A 234 -24.12 25.46 1.57
CA ASP A 234 -23.06 25.01 2.46
C ASP A 234 -21.73 25.63 2.03
N LYS A 235 -20.98 26.17 3.00
CA LYS A 235 -19.73 26.88 2.73
C LYS A 235 -18.64 25.92 2.27
N ASP A 236 -18.54 24.75 2.90
CA ASP A 236 -17.49 23.78 2.60
C ASP A 236 -17.72 23.13 1.24
N MET A 237 -18.97 22.70 0.97
CA MET A 237 -19.40 22.25 -0.35
C MET A 237 -19.22 23.34 -1.40
N GLY A 238 -19.59 24.59 -1.08
CA GLY A 238 -19.41 25.73 -1.98
C GLY A 238 -17.95 25.94 -2.39
N LEU A 239 -16.99 25.80 -1.47
CA LEU A 239 -15.56 25.90 -1.79
C LEU A 239 -15.05 24.77 -2.70
N VAL A 240 -15.63 23.57 -2.57
CA VAL A 240 -15.30 22.43 -3.43
C VAL A 240 -15.89 22.60 -4.83
N VAL A 241 -17.17 22.97 -4.87
CA VAL A 241 -17.97 23.26 -6.08
C VAL A 241 -17.33 24.39 -6.90
N ASP A 242 -16.95 25.49 -6.26
CA ASP A 242 -16.30 26.64 -6.90
C ASP A 242 -14.98 26.24 -7.58
N LYS A 243 -14.10 25.56 -6.84
CA LYS A 243 -12.83 25.04 -7.41
C LYS A 243 -13.06 24.04 -8.53
N PHE A 244 -14.07 23.18 -8.41
CA PHE A 244 -14.37 22.19 -9.43
C PHE A 244 -14.85 22.85 -10.73
N SER A 245 -15.72 23.85 -10.62
CA SER A 245 -16.41 24.43 -11.77
C SER A 245 -15.68 25.58 -12.43
N PHE A 246 -15.00 26.43 -11.65
CA PHE A 246 -14.37 27.65 -12.15
C PHE A 246 -12.84 27.57 -12.15
N ALA A 247 -12.25 26.59 -11.47
CA ALA A 247 -10.80 26.36 -11.48
C ALA A 247 -10.43 25.02 -12.16
N ASN A 248 -9.21 24.53 -11.92
CA ASN A 248 -8.69 23.31 -12.55
C ASN A 248 -9.06 22.04 -11.76
N GLY A 249 -10.33 21.93 -11.35
CA GLY A 249 -10.83 20.79 -10.59
C GLY A 249 -10.35 20.73 -9.13
N THR A 250 -10.72 19.64 -8.45
CA THR A 250 -10.16 19.28 -7.13
C THR A 250 -8.86 18.52 -7.33
N GLN A 251 -7.77 19.00 -6.72
CA GLN A 251 -6.46 18.35 -6.81
C GLN A 251 -6.20 17.48 -5.57
N PRO A 252 -5.62 16.28 -5.73
CA PRO A 252 -5.28 15.44 -4.59
C PRO A 252 -4.19 16.09 -3.74
N THR A 253 -4.29 15.98 -2.42
CA THR A 253 -3.34 16.59 -1.48
C THR A 253 -2.01 15.82 -1.50
N PRO A 254 -0.88 16.43 -1.95
CA PRO A 254 0.42 15.76 -1.98
C PRO A 254 1.02 15.65 -0.57
N PHE A 255 1.66 14.52 -0.26
CA PHE A 255 2.36 14.27 0.99
C PHE A 255 3.56 13.33 0.79
N GLY A 256 4.77 13.86 0.98
CA GLY A 256 6.00 13.11 0.69
C GLY A 256 6.07 12.73 -0.80
N ASN A 257 6.33 11.45 -1.08
CA ASN A 257 6.31 10.87 -2.44
C ASN A 257 4.92 10.35 -2.86
N GLY A 258 3.88 10.58 -2.06
CA GLY A 258 2.53 10.09 -2.33
C GLY A 258 1.47 11.18 -2.15
N THR A 259 0.22 10.74 -2.13
CA THR A 259 -0.94 11.56 -1.77
C THR A 259 -1.40 11.14 -0.38
N ARG A 260 -1.55 12.09 0.54
CA ARG A 260 -2.18 11.81 1.84
C ARG A 260 -3.60 12.36 1.80
N PRO A 261 -4.59 11.58 2.24
CA PRO A 261 -5.94 12.11 2.42
C PRO A 261 -5.90 13.17 3.53
N ASP A 262 -6.66 14.26 3.38
CA ASP A 262 -6.90 15.22 4.46
C ASP A 262 -7.88 14.65 5.52
N ILE A 263 -7.82 13.33 5.70
CA ILE A 263 -8.67 12.55 6.59
C ILE A 263 -7.82 12.22 7.82
N PRO A 264 -8.33 12.43 9.05
CA PRO A 264 -7.62 12.14 10.28
C PRO A 264 -7.56 10.63 10.53
N LEU A 265 -6.77 9.90 9.73
CA LEU A 265 -6.48 8.49 9.94
C LEU A 265 -5.30 8.31 10.90
N SER A 266 -5.36 7.27 11.72
CA SER A 266 -4.29 6.85 12.61
C SER A 266 -3.80 5.46 12.18
N CYS A 267 -2.57 5.38 11.68
CA CYS A 267 -1.88 4.12 11.46
C CYS A 267 -0.60 4.13 12.29
N PRO A 268 -0.60 3.49 13.48
CA PRO A 268 0.58 3.44 14.35
C PRO A 268 1.78 2.71 13.71
N THR A 269 1.53 1.89 12.70
CA THR A 269 2.54 1.11 11.98
C THR A 269 2.81 1.68 10.59
N SER A 270 3.78 1.13 9.86
CA SER A 270 4.04 1.52 8.46
C SER A 270 3.08 0.87 7.46
N LYS A 271 2.21 -0.04 7.90
CA LYS A 271 1.28 -0.79 7.05
C LYS A 271 0.00 -1.15 7.81
N CYS A 272 -1.11 -0.50 7.47
CA CYS A 272 -2.42 -0.82 8.01
C CYS A 272 -3.35 -1.32 6.90
N THR A 273 -4.11 -2.36 7.21
CA THR A 273 -5.16 -2.90 6.33
C THR A 273 -6.42 -3.04 7.16
N TRP A 274 -7.48 -2.33 6.74
CA TRP A 274 -8.76 -2.38 7.41
C TRP A 274 -9.66 -3.44 6.75
N PRO A 275 -10.55 -4.09 7.52
CA PRO A 275 -11.58 -4.93 6.93
C PRO A 275 -12.51 -4.08 6.05
N VAL A 276 -13.25 -4.75 5.16
CA VAL A 276 -14.27 -4.08 4.35
C VAL A 276 -15.29 -3.41 5.27
N TYR A 277 -15.57 -2.14 5.02
CA TYR A 277 -16.52 -1.35 5.78
C TYR A 277 -17.48 -0.61 4.85
N ASN A 278 -18.64 -0.25 5.40
CA ASN A 278 -19.63 0.56 4.71
C ASN A 278 -19.53 2.01 5.18
N THR A 279 -19.58 2.95 4.23
CA THR A 279 -19.60 4.38 4.50
C THR A 279 -20.57 5.10 3.58
N LEU A 280 -21.22 6.14 4.08
CA LEU A 280 -21.99 7.08 3.30
C LEU A 280 -21.05 7.82 2.35
N GLY A 281 -21.50 7.99 1.11
CA GLY A 281 -20.81 8.79 0.11
C GLY A 281 -21.77 9.33 -0.94
N VAL A 282 -21.20 10.07 -1.89
CA VAL A 282 -21.89 10.54 -3.08
C VAL A 282 -21.52 9.62 -4.25
N CYS A 283 -22.55 9.16 -4.96
CA CYS A 283 -22.42 8.40 -6.20
C CYS A 283 -22.91 9.26 -7.37
N SER A 284 -22.40 8.92 -8.56
CA SER A 284 -22.79 9.54 -9.81
C SER A 284 -23.12 8.47 -10.85
N GLN A 285 -24.09 8.76 -11.71
CA GLN A 285 -24.37 7.98 -12.91
C GLN A 285 -24.68 8.93 -14.07
N CYS A 286 -24.25 8.58 -15.28
CA CYS A 286 -24.54 9.35 -16.48
C CYS A 286 -25.04 8.44 -17.61
N SER A 287 -26.01 8.93 -18.39
CA SER A 287 -26.62 8.23 -19.51
C SER A 287 -26.68 9.14 -20.74
N ASP A 288 -26.47 8.56 -21.92
CA ASP A 288 -26.48 9.30 -23.18
C ASP A 288 -27.93 9.65 -23.58
N ILE A 289 -28.15 10.91 -23.93
CA ILE A 289 -29.43 11.45 -24.42
C ILE A 289 -29.26 12.21 -25.75
N SER A 290 -28.14 12.06 -26.46
CA SER A 290 -27.87 12.75 -27.73
C SER A 290 -28.96 12.53 -28.77
N GLU A 291 -29.56 11.34 -28.83
CA GLU A 291 -30.65 11.02 -29.77
C GLU A 291 -31.97 11.74 -29.46
N GLN A 292 -32.13 12.30 -28.26
CA GLN A 292 -33.31 13.09 -27.88
C GLN A 292 -33.23 14.54 -28.42
N LEU A 293 -32.08 14.94 -28.96
CA LEU A 293 -31.90 16.27 -29.52
C LEU A 293 -32.28 16.31 -30.99
N THR A 294 -33.06 17.34 -31.34
CA THR A 294 -33.54 17.55 -32.70
C THR A 294 -32.97 18.84 -33.26
N PHE A 295 -32.34 18.76 -34.43
CA PHE A 295 -31.84 19.94 -35.13
C PHE A 295 -33.02 20.75 -35.71
N ALA A 296 -33.06 22.04 -35.43
CA ALA A 296 -34.05 22.96 -35.97
C ALA A 296 -33.47 24.39 -36.09
N CYS A 297 -34.09 25.19 -36.94
CA CYS A 297 -33.87 26.64 -36.98
C CYS A 297 -35.17 27.35 -36.59
N LEU A 298 -35.17 28.02 -35.44
CA LEU A 298 -36.37 28.58 -34.81
C LEU A 298 -36.09 30.00 -34.32
N THR A 299 -37.14 30.82 -34.22
CA THR A 299 -37.06 32.10 -33.51
C THR A 299 -37.49 31.89 -32.06
N THR A 300 -36.53 31.89 -31.14
CA THR A 300 -36.76 31.59 -29.71
C THR A 300 -36.23 32.69 -28.82
N THR A 301 -36.61 32.65 -27.54
CA THR A 301 -35.98 33.48 -26.51
C THR A 301 -34.54 33.07 -26.32
N ILE A 302 -33.65 34.06 -26.25
CA ILE A 302 -32.22 33.87 -26.10
C ILE A 302 -31.85 34.15 -24.65
N ASP A 303 -31.68 33.07 -23.88
CA ASP A 303 -31.20 33.09 -22.50
C ASP A 303 -29.70 32.78 -22.38
N TRP A 304 -29.02 32.71 -23.51
CA TRP A 304 -27.61 32.37 -23.63
C TRP A 304 -26.93 33.36 -24.60
N THR A 305 -26.16 34.32 -24.08
CA THR A 305 -25.18 35.14 -24.84
C THR A 305 -24.25 35.79 -23.84
N ALA A 306 -23.05 36.14 -24.26
CA ALA A 306 -22.08 36.85 -23.42
C ALA A 306 -22.55 38.26 -23.02
N ASP A 307 -23.46 38.88 -23.80
CA ASP A 307 -23.93 40.26 -23.58
C ASP A 307 -25.20 40.35 -22.73
N LEU A 308 -25.80 39.22 -22.33
CA LEU A 308 -26.96 39.21 -21.45
C LEU A 308 -26.53 39.59 -20.03
N TYR A 309 -27.10 40.69 -19.53
CA TYR A 309 -26.89 41.17 -18.17
C TYR A 309 -28.11 40.91 -17.31
N GLY A 310 -27.87 40.45 -16.08
CA GLY A 310 -28.90 39.98 -15.15
C GLY A 310 -29.16 38.49 -15.38
N GLY A 311 -29.06 37.70 -14.31
CA GLY A 311 -29.10 36.24 -14.36
C GLY A 311 -30.41 35.63 -14.90
N TYR A 312 -30.63 34.35 -14.60
CA TYR A 312 -31.78 33.64 -15.16
C TYR A 312 -33.12 34.30 -14.79
N LYS A 313 -33.89 34.75 -15.81
CA LYS A 313 -35.12 35.57 -15.71
C LYS A 313 -34.91 37.01 -15.21
N VAL A 314 -34.22 37.82 -16.01
CA VAL A 314 -34.29 39.30 -15.93
C VAL A 314 -35.75 39.75 -16.03
N GLU A 315 -36.19 40.58 -15.08
CA GLU A 315 -37.44 41.35 -15.15
C GLU A 315 -37.41 42.23 -16.42
N GLY A 316 -37.92 41.71 -17.53
CA GLY A 316 -37.78 42.31 -18.86
C GLY A 316 -37.91 41.30 -20.01
N GLY A 317 -37.72 40.00 -19.72
CA GLY A 317 -37.84 38.92 -20.70
C GLY A 317 -36.64 38.84 -21.64
N TYR A 318 -36.24 37.63 -21.99
CA TYR A 318 -35.14 37.40 -22.92
C TYR A 318 -35.46 37.90 -24.34
N PRO A 319 -34.51 38.50 -25.06
CA PRO A 319 -34.71 38.92 -26.44
C PRO A 319 -35.01 37.70 -27.31
N LYS A 320 -35.85 37.87 -28.33
CA LYS A 320 -36.12 36.82 -29.32
C LYS A 320 -35.22 37.01 -30.53
N ALA A 321 -34.52 35.96 -30.95
CA ALA A 321 -33.70 35.95 -32.15
C ALA A 321 -33.82 34.63 -32.92
N ALA A 322 -33.42 34.63 -34.18
CA ALA A 322 -33.33 33.42 -34.99
C ALA A 322 -32.07 32.64 -34.63
N VAL A 323 -32.23 31.37 -34.32
CA VAL A 323 -31.16 30.45 -33.93
C VAL A 323 -31.28 29.15 -34.70
N CYS A 324 -30.14 28.54 -35.01
CA CYS A 324 -30.06 27.21 -35.60
C CYS A 324 -29.22 26.30 -34.72
N GLY A 325 -29.71 25.09 -34.45
CA GLY A 325 -28.97 24.11 -33.66
C GLY A 325 -29.83 22.97 -33.14
N TYR A 326 -29.28 22.25 -32.17
CA TYR A 326 -29.91 21.11 -31.53
C TYR A 326 -30.72 21.54 -30.31
N PHE A 327 -32.00 21.24 -30.35
CA PHE A 327 -32.97 21.54 -29.31
C PHE A 327 -33.38 20.29 -28.56
N LEU A 328 -33.63 20.45 -27.26
CA LEU A 328 -34.43 19.52 -26.48
C LEU A 328 -35.91 19.89 -26.66
N ASN A 329 -36.75 18.92 -27.05
CA ASN A 329 -38.18 19.10 -27.32
C ASN A 329 -38.48 20.27 -28.31
N ALA A 330 -37.91 20.26 -29.52
CA ALA A 330 -38.08 21.32 -30.52
C ALA A 330 -39.54 21.63 -30.89
N THR A 331 -40.44 20.65 -30.79
CA THR A 331 -41.86 20.78 -31.14
C THR A 331 -42.74 21.27 -29.98
N SER A 332 -42.17 21.55 -28.81
CA SER A 332 -42.90 22.04 -27.64
C SER A 332 -43.18 23.54 -27.71
N GLU A 333 -44.03 24.05 -26.81
CA GLU A 333 -44.34 25.48 -26.71
C GLU A 333 -43.13 26.32 -26.23
N ALA A 334 -42.13 25.69 -25.61
CA ALA A 334 -40.93 26.32 -25.10
C ALA A 334 -39.69 25.46 -25.41
N PRO A 335 -39.23 25.42 -26.68
CA PRO A 335 -38.08 24.62 -27.08
C PRO A 335 -36.80 25.19 -26.46
N VAL A 336 -35.92 24.31 -25.96
CA VAL A 336 -34.68 24.72 -25.30
C VAL A 336 -33.47 24.38 -26.16
N LEU A 337 -32.73 25.39 -26.59
CA LEU A 337 -31.52 25.19 -27.39
C LEU A 337 -30.38 24.69 -26.49
N MET A 338 -29.81 23.53 -26.83
CA MET A 338 -28.72 22.91 -26.09
C MET A 338 -27.35 23.18 -26.70
N SER A 339 -27.27 23.26 -28.03
CA SER A 339 -26.06 23.67 -28.77
C SER A 339 -26.47 24.23 -30.12
N GLY A 340 -25.86 25.33 -30.56
CA GLY A 340 -26.26 26.02 -31.78
C GLY A 340 -25.60 27.37 -31.95
N TYR A 341 -26.09 28.17 -32.88
CA TYR A 341 -25.58 29.52 -33.15
C TYR A 341 -26.70 30.50 -33.48
N LEU A 342 -26.45 31.77 -33.18
CA LEU A 342 -27.30 32.89 -33.63
C LEU A 342 -27.17 33.05 -35.14
N VAL A 343 -28.28 33.34 -35.81
CA VAL A 343 -28.29 33.65 -37.24
C VAL A 343 -28.28 35.17 -37.38
N ASP A 344 -27.12 35.73 -37.72
CA ASP A 344 -26.98 37.16 -38.00
C ASP A 344 -27.33 37.41 -39.46
N SER A 345 -28.17 38.41 -39.72
CA SER A 345 -28.52 38.84 -41.08
C SER A 345 -27.91 40.20 -41.37
N ASP A 346 -27.03 40.28 -42.36
CA ASP A 346 -26.47 41.55 -42.83
C ASP A 346 -27.53 42.41 -43.54
N GLU A 347 -27.27 43.71 -43.72
CA GLU A 347 -28.14 44.66 -44.45
C GLU A 347 -28.46 44.19 -45.89
N ALA A 348 -27.63 43.32 -46.46
CA ALA A 348 -27.80 42.68 -47.77
C ALA A 348 -28.62 41.37 -47.74
N GLY A 349 -29.11 40.94 -46.57
CA GLY A 349 -29.88 39.71 -46.39
C GLY A 349 -29.06 38.43 -46.38
N VAL A 350 -27.72 38.52 -46.30
CA VAL A 350 -26.82 37.36 -46.18
C VAL A 350 -26.82 36.89 -44.73
N THR A 351 -27.14 35.62 -44.50
CA THR A 351 -27.13 35.01 -43.16
C THR A 351 -25.77 34.45 -42.83
N SER A 352 -25.20 34.84 -41.69
CA SER A 352 -23.93 34.31 -41.18
C SER A 352 -24.08 33.77 -39.75
N PRO A 353 -23.24 32.79 -39.33
CA PRO A 353 -23.24 32.33 -37.96
C PRO A 353 -22.65 33.40 -37.03
N GLY A 354 -23.48 33.86 -36.09
CA GLY A 354 -23.11 34.77 -35.02
C GLY A 354 -22.48 34.05 -33.82
N GLU A 355 -22.89 34.46 -32.62
CA GLU A 355 -22.44 33.82 -31.38
C GLU A 355 -22.90 32.36 -31.30
N THR A 356 -21.98 31.48 -30.88
CA THR A 356 -22.17 30.02 -30.90
C THR A 356 -22.17 29.46 -29.49
N LEU A 357 -23.21 28.70 -29.14
CA LEU A 357 -23.35 27.93 -27.91
C LEU A 357 -22.63 26.59 -28.04
N LEU A 358 -21.46 26.49 -27.42
CA LEU A 358 -20.62 25.30 -27.45
C LEU A 358 -21.07 24.27 -26.43
N MET A 359 -21.39 24.72 -25.22
CA MET A 359 -21.74 23.85 -24.11
C MET A 359 -22.85 24.50 -23.30
N ARG A 360 -23.79 23.69 -22.83
CA ARG A 360 -24.86 24.10 -21.94
C ARG A 360 -25.13 23.01 -20.92
N THR A 361 -25.22 23.42 -19.67
CA THR A 361 -25.69 22.58 -18.58
C THR A 361 -27.03 23.09 -18.08
N MET A 362 -27.95 22.18 -17.77
CA MET A 362 -29.25 22.54 -17.22
C MET A 362 -29.69 21.57 -16.14
N PRO A 363 -30.15 22.07 -14.98
CA PRO A 363 -30.79 21.20 -14.00
C PRO A 363 -32.15 20.74 -14.52
N LEU A 364 -32.56 19.53 -14.12
CA LEU A 364 -33.89 18.99 -14.36
C LEU A 364 -34.89 19.40 -13.27
N THR A 365 -34.50 20.32 -12.39
CA THR A 365 -35.37 21.05 -11.48
C THR A 365 -35.27 22.54 -11.76
N SER A 366 -36.33 23.30 -11.48
CA SER A 366 -36.23 24.76 -11.57
C SER A 366 -35.25 25.32 -10.52
N ASN A 367 -34.64 26.46 -10.82
CA ASN A 367 -33.59 27.02 -9.95
C ASN A 367 -34.13 27.62 -8.65
N TYR A 368 -35.36 28.16 -8.64
CA TYR A 368 -35.87 28.91 -7.50
C TYR A 368 -36.78 28.06 -6.61
N ASP A 369 -37.68 27.31 -7.23
CA ASP A 369 -38.75 26.54 -6.61
C ASP A 369 -38.52 25.02 -6.68
N PHE A 370 -37.33 24.58 -7.13
CA PHE A 370 -36.95 23.17 -7.25
C PHE A 370 -38.00 22.29 -7.95
N ALA A 371 -38.87 22.90 -8.76
CA ALA A 371 -39.99 22.21 -9.36
C ALA A 371 -39.45 21.21 -10.39
N PRO A 372 -39.89 19.94 -10.35
CA PRO A 372 -39.38 18.93 -11.27
C PRO A 372 -39.76 19.29 -12.71
N LEU A 373 -38.77 19.33 -13.58
CA LEU A 373 -38.96 19.47 -15.02
C LEU A 373 -39.05 18.07 -15.66
N TYR A 374 -39.72 17.98 -16.81
CA TYR A 374 -39.82 16.74 -17.60
C TYR A 374 -40.42 15.53 -16.85
N GLY A 375 -41.33 15.76 -15.90
CA GLY A 375 -42.01 14.71 -15.14
C GLY A 375 -41.63 14.74 -13.66
N ASN A 376 -40.79 13.80 -13.21
CA ASN A 376 -40.39 13.73 -11.79
C ASN A 376 -39.05 14.42 -11.47
N GLY A 377 -38.45 15.15 -12.42
CA GLY A 377 -37.13 15.77 -12.26
C GLY A 377 -35.98 14.92 -12.79
N SER A 378 -36.26 13.83 -13.51
CA SER A 378 -35.27 13.01 -14.22
C SER A 378 -35.87 12.37 -15.49
N ILE A 379 -35.05 12.12 -16.51
CA ILE A 379 -35.43 11.44 -17.76
C ILE A 379 -35.23 9.92 -17.62
N ASN A 380 -34.00 9.47 -17.33
CA ASN A 380 -33.60 8.06 -17.25
C ASN A 380 -33.46 7.54 -15.81
N TYR A 381 -33.22 8.42 -14.84
CA TYR A 381 -32.98 8.07 -13.43
C TYR A 381 -34.21 8.25 -12.52
N LYS A 382 -35.42 8.17 -13.07
CA LYS A 382 -36.70 8.33 -12.33
C LYS A 382 -36.87 7.42 -11.11
N HIS A 383 -36.12 6.32 -11.05
CA HIS A 383 -36.11 5.37 -9.94
C HIS A 383 -35.32 5.87 -8.72
N LEU A 384 -34.48 6.90 -8.90
CA LEU A 384 -33.78 7.59 -7.81
C LEU A 384 -34.65 8.74 -7.32
N ARG A 385 -34.82 8.85 -6.00
CA ARG A 385 -35.75 9.80 -5.38
C ARG A 385 -35.05 10.94 -4.66
N ASN A 386 -34.02 10.61 -3.90
CA ASN A 386 -33.28 11.55 -3.05
C ASN A 386 -31.97 11.98 -3.73
N THR A 387 -32.10 12.42 -4.97
CA THR A 387 -30.99 12.95 -5.75
C THR A 387 -30.55 14.30 -5.18
N ILE A 388 -29.25 14.55 -5.24
CA ILE A 388 -28.65 15.84 -4.88
C ILE A 388 -28.84 16.81 -6.05
N SER A 389 -28.60 16.34 -7.28
CA SER A 389 -28.79 17.13 -8.48
C SER A 389 -28.91 16.21 -9.71
N ASP A 390 -29.90 16.50 -10.54
CA ASP A 390 -30.12 15.89 -11.84
C ASP A 390 -29.85 16.95 -12.91
N VAL A 391 -28.87 16.70 -13.78
CA VAL A 391 -28.39 17.70 -14.74
C VAL A 391 -28.23 17.13 -16.14
N LEU A 392 -28.60 17.92 -17.13
CA LEU A 392 -28.25 17.69 -18.53
C LEU A 392 -26.97 18.45 -18.84
N ILE A 393 -25.99 17.76 -19.39
CA ILE A 393 -24.72 18.34 -19.84
C ILE A 393 -24.61 18.07 -21.33
N VAL A 394 -24.64 19.14 -22.13
CA VAL A 394 -24.54 19.05 -23.59
C VAL A 394 -23.34 19.85 -24.04
N SER A 395 -22.49 19.22 -24.87
CA SER A 395 -21.31 19.86 -25.43
C SER A 395 -21.14 19.52 -26.91
N ALA A 396 -20.66 20.49 -27.68
CA ALA A 396 -20.21 20.30 -29.04
C ALA A 396 -19.05 19.30 -29.08
N VAL A 397 -19.00 18.49 -30.15
CA VAL A 397 -17.91 17.53 -30.35
C VAL A 397 -16.58 18.27 -30.37
N ASN A 398 -15.64 17.84 -29.52
CA ASN A 398 -14.33 18.48 -29.30
C ASN A 398 -14.38 19.95 -28.86
N GLY A 399 -15.52 20.46 -28.39
CA GLY A 399 -15.69 21.86 -28.01
C GLY A 399 -15.47 22.86 -29.15
N SER A 400 -15.60 22.42 -30.41
CA SER A 400 -15.31 23.25 -31.59
C SER A 400 -16.55 23.95 -32.12
N ALA A 401 -16.43 25.24 -32.41
CA ALA A 401 -17.46 26.01 -33.11
C ALA A 401 -17.73 25.47 -34.52
N ASP A 402 -16.69 24.97 -35.18
CA ASP A 402 -16.80 24.44 -36.54
C ASP A 402 -17.69 23.18 -36.57
N ALA A 403 -17.66 22.36 -35.52
CA ALA A 403 -18.52 21.19 -35.39
C ALA A 403 -20.00 21.59 -35.25
N VAL A 404 -20.29 22.67 -34.51
CA VAL A 404 -21.63 23.23 -34.37
C VAL A 404 -22.13 23.80 -35.71
N HIS A 405 -21.28 24.55 -36.41
CA HIS A 405 -21.61 25.14 -37.72
C HIS A 405 -21.78 24.08 -38.82
N ALA A 406 -21.11 22.93 -38.69
CA ALA A 406 -21.29 21.76 -39.53
C ALA A 406 -22.51 20.89 -39.15
N HIS A 407 -23.33 21.34 -38.20
CA HIS A 407 -24.54 20.64 -37.71
C HIS A 407 -24.24 19.22 -37.17
N THR A 408 -23.04 19.00 -36.65
CA THR A 408 -22.66 17.73 -36.04
C THR A 408 -23.48 17.50 -34.77
N LEU A 409 -24.00 16.29 -34.57
CA LEU A 409 -24.75 15.92 -33.37
C LEU A 409 -23.88 16.13 -32.11
N PRO A 410 -24.31 16.96 -31.14
CA PRO A 410 -23.56 17.18 -29.91
C PRO A 410 -23.65 15.97 -28.98
N ILE A 411 -22.70 15.89 -28.06
CA ILE A 411 -22.68 14.89 -26.99
C ILE A 411 -23.57 15.42 -25.86
N ALA A 412 -24.60 14.67 -25.50
CA ALA A 412 -25.56 15.06 -24.49
C ALA A 412 -25.71 13.94 -23.45
N GLN A 413 -25.55 14.29 -22.18
CA GLN A 413 -25.62 13.35 -21.08
C GLN A 413 -26.58 13.85 -20.01
N GLU A 414 -27.46 12.98 -19.54
CA GLU A 414 -28.13 13.17 -18.26
C GLU A 414 -27.22 12.56 -17.20
N CYS A 415 -26.80 13.37 -16.22
CA CYS A 415 -26.00 12.95 -15.09
C CYS A 415 -26.77 13.22 -13.79
N VAL A 416 -26.70 12.26 -12.88
CA VAL A 416 -27.32 12.35 -11.56
C VAL A 416 -26.27 12.21 -10.47
N LEU A 417 -26.35 13.07 -9.45
CA LEU A 417 -25.62 12.97 -8.20
C LEU A 417 -26.60 12.57 -7.10
N PHE A 418 -26.25 11.57 -6.29
CA PHE A 418 -27.13 11.07 -5.25
C PHE A 418 -26.36 10.41 -4.10
N TRP A 419 -27.02 10.28 -2.95
CA TRP A 419 -26.47 9.61 -1.78
C TRP A 419 -26.47 8.10 -1.94
N CYS A 420 -25.36 7.46 -1.62
CA CYS A 420 -25.19 6.02 -1.67
C CYS A 420 -24.33 5.53 -0.51
N VAL A 421 -24.42 4.24 -0.20
CA VAL A 421 -23.51 3.58 0.72
C VAL A 421 -22.48 2.81 -0.09
N LYS A 422 -21.20 3.06 0.15
CA LYS A 422 -20.10 2.39 -0.52
C LYS A 422 -19.47 1.38 0.43
N SER A 423 -19.27 0.16 -0.06
CA SER A 423 -18.44 -0.85 0.60
C SER A 423 -17.01 -0.66 0.12
N ILE A 424 -16.12 -0.30 1.04
CA ILE A 424 -14.74 0.10 0.71
C ILE A 424 -13.75 -0.80 1.44
N GLN A 425 -12.69 -1.18 0.75
CA GLN A 425 -11.49 -1.75 1.34
C GLN A 425 -10.37 -0.72 1.31
N SER A 426 -9.82 -0.41 2.48
CA SER A 426 -8.79 0.62 2.61
C SER A 426 -7.46 0.02 3.04
N THR A 427 -6.40 0.54 2.46
CA THR A 427 -5.03 0.16 2.79
C THR A 427 -4.15 1.40 2.95
N TYR A 428 -3.23 1.31 3.89
CA TYR A 428 -2.22 2.31 4.11
C TYR A 428 -0.86 1.62 4.06
N ASP A 429 0.00 2.02 3.13
CA ASP A 429 1.33 1.45 2.95
C ASP A 429 2.37 2.56 2.78
N TRP A 430 3.32 2.64 3.71
CA TRP A 430 4.45 3.60 3.67
C TRP A 430 4.07 5.05 3.36
N GLY A 431 2.96 5.55 3.92
CA GLY A 431 2.53 6.94 3.71
C GLY A 431 1.57 7.16 2.54
N LYS A 432 1.24 6.11 1.79
CA LYS A 432 0.22 6.12 0.75
C LYS A 432 -1.05 5.48 1.28
N TYR A 433 -2.16 6.19 1.15
CA TYR A 433 -3.50 5.67 1.43
C TYR A 433 -4.22 5.39 0.12
N GLU A 434 -4.83 4.20 0.02
CA GLU A 434 -5.63 3.80 -1.13
C GLU A 434 -6.93 3.19 -0.64
N GLU A 435 -8.01 3.53 -1.33
CA GLU A 435 -9.35 2.99 -1.14
C GLU A 435 -9.80 2.30 -2.42
N GLU A 436 -10.31 1.09 -2.28
CA GLU A 436 -10.96 0.36 -3.36
C GLU A 436 -12.45 0.25 -3.04
N VAL A 437 -13.29 0.78 -3.93
CA VAL A 437 -14.75 0.65 -3.84
C VAL A 437 -15.14 -0.72 -4.40
N LEU A 438 -15.61 -1.61 -3.53
CA LEU A 438 -16.00 -2.97 -3.89
C LEU A 438 -17.45 -3.04 -4.38
N ASP A 439 -18.35 -2.32 -3.71
CA ASP A 439 -19.77 -2.28 -4.04
C ASP A 439 -20.40 -0.93 -3.65
N SER A 440 -21.55 -0.63 -4.24
CA SER A 440 -22.34 0.56 -3.92
C SER A 440 -23.82 0.21 -3.84
N PHE A 441 -24.44 0.53 -2.69
CA PHE A 441 -25.85 0.35 -2.45
C PHE A 441 -26.61 1.69 -2.49
N THR A 442 -27.82 1.65 -3.05
CA THR A 442 -28.67 2.83 -3.27
C THR A 442 -30.11 2.51 -2.95
N ASN A 443 -30.81 3.41 -2.25
CA ASN A 443 -32.23 3.24 -1.98
C ASN A 443 -33.07 3.70 -3.18
N SER A 444 -33.79 2.76 -3.80
CA SER A 444 -34.69 3.00 -4.95
C SER A 444 -36.18 2.91 -4.58
N THR A 445 -36.50 3.01 -3.28
CA THR A 445 -37.89 2.92 -2.81
C THR A 445 -38.73 4.08 -3.37
N PRO A 446 -39.87 3.79 -4.02
CA PRO A 446 -40.72 4.84 -4.60
C PRO A 446 -41.40 5.68 -3.52
N GLY A 447 -41.57 6.97 -3.79
CA GLY A 447 -42.26 7.91 -2.90
C GLY A 447 -42.45 9.29 -3.56
N PRO A 448 -43.09 10.24 -2.86
CA PRO A 448 -43.32 11.58 -3.39
C PRO A 448 -42.01 12.35 -3.60
N PHE A 449 -42.00 13.27 -4.57
CA PHE A 449 -40.87 14.17 -4.80
C PHE A 449 -40.51 14.94 -3.51
N PRO A 450 -39.22 15.03 -3.12
CA PRO A 450 -38.84 15.47 -1.77
C PRO A 450 -38.92 16.98 -1.53
N TRP A 451 -38.93 17.79 -2.60
CA TRP A 451 -38.97 19.24 -2.50
C TRP A 451 -40.40 19.78 -2.56
N ILE A 452 -40.66 20.78 -1.73
CA ILE A 452 -41.85 21.63 -1.83
C ILE A 452 -41.43 23.08 -1.72
N SER A 453 -42.03 23.92 -2.58
CA SER A 453 -41.71 25.33 -2.63
C SER A 453 -42.99 26.16 -2.63
N THR A 454 -43.02 27.18 -1.78
CA THR A 454 -44.16 28.08 -1.64
C THR A 454 -43.73 29.53 -1.86
N PRO A 455 -44.26 30.22 -2.88
CA PRO A 455 -43.97 31.63 -3.08
C PRO A 455 -44.61 32.46 -1.96
N TYR A 456 -43.91 33.48 -1.48
CA TYR A 456 -44.44 34.45 -0.54
C TYR A 456 -44.17 35.86 -1.02
N GLN A 457 -45.12 36.76 -0.76
CA GLN A 457 -44.98 38.17 -1.07
C GLN A 457 -45.37 38.96 0.17
N THR A 458 -44.42 39.73 0.70
CA THR A 458 -44.64 40.69 1.79
C THR A 458 -44.58 42.11 1.24
N ASN A 459 -44.91 43.10 2.08
CA ASN A 459 -44.79 44.51 1.73
C ASN A 459 -43.33 44.96 1.50
N PHE A 460 -42.35 44.16 1.93
CA PHE A 460 -40.92 44.51 1.91
C PHE A 460 -40.09 43.59 1.01
N SER A 461 -40.55 42.36 0.76
CA SER A 461 -39.82 41.35 -0.01
C SER A 461 -40.74 40.37 -0.73
N ASN A 462 -40.29 39.89 -1.89
CA ASN A 462 -40.88 38.77 -2.61
C ASN A 462 -39.85 37.63 -2.63
N GLY A 463 -40.29 36.40 -2.37
CA GLY A 463 -39.40 35.25 -2.25
C GLY A 463 -40.11 33.92 -2.43
N THR A 464 -39.36 32.84 -2.27
CA THR A 464 -39.88 31.47 -2.33
C THR A 464 -39.28 30.68 -1.18
N ASP A 465 -40.14 30.13 -0.33
CA ASP A 465 -39.73 29.24 0.73
C ASP A 465 -39.55 27.84 0.14
N ASN A 466 -38.35 27.29 0.30
CA ASN A 466 -37.99 25.95 -0.16
C ASN A 466 -37.85 25.02 1.03
N PHE A 467 -38.49 23.86 0.99
CA PHE A 467 -38.40 22.84 2.02
C PHE A 467 -38.04 21.48 1.41
N TYR A 468 -37.16 20.77 2.10
CA TYR A 468 -36.92 19.35 1.88
C TYR A 468 -37.68 18.56 2.95
N LEU A 469 -38.60 17.71 2.54
CA LEU A 469 -39.64 17.17 3.43
C LEU A 469 -39.21 16.00 4.31
N GLN A 470 -38.11 15.33 4.01
CA GLN A 470 -37.75 14.07 4.65
C GLN A 470 -36.25 13.92 4.90
N ASP A 471 -35.90 13.20 5.96
CA ASP A 471 -34.53 12.73 6.16
C ASP A 471 -34.21 11.66 5.12
N ILE A 472 -32.96 11.66 4.66
CA ILE A 472 -32.45 10.64 3.75
C ILE A 472 -31.88 9.52 4.61
N LEU A 473 -32.52 8.35 4.57
CA LEU A 473 -32.09 7.15 5.28
C LEU A 473 -31.88 6.00 4.28
N ILE A 474 -30.72 5.37 4.37
CA ILE A 474 -30.28 4.25 3.55
C ILE A 474 -29.92 3.12 4.50
N ASP A 475 -30.77 2.10 4.54
CA ASP A 475 -30.60 0.94 5.40
C ASP A 475 -29.82 -0.12 4.63
N VAL A 476 -28.70 -0.56 5.22
CA VAL A 476 -27.84 -1.60 4.64
C VAL A 476 -27.69 -2.72 5.64
N GLU A 477 -27.87 -3.96 5.17
CA GLU A 477 -27.57 -5.15 5.94
C GLU A 477 -26.05 -5.24 6.16
N ASP A 478 -25.64 -5.42 7.42
CA ASP A 478 -24.24 -5.41 7.78
C ASP A 478 -23.46 -6.55 7.10
N ALA A 479 -22.29 -6.21 6.52
CA ALA A 479 -21.40 -7.15 5.84
C ALA A 479 -20.83 -8.23 6.79
N SER A 480 -21.03 -8.08 8.10
CA SER A 480 -20.61 -9.00 9.15
C SER A 480 -21.45 -10.29 9.25
N GLY A 481 -22.52 -10.45 8.46
CA GLY A 481 -23.33 -11.68 8.41
C GLY A 481 -24.20 -11.92 9.64
N ASN A 482 -24.21 -11.00 10.61
CA ASN A 482 -25.18 -10.99 11.70
C ASN A 482 -26.47 -10.30 11.21
N GLN A 483 -27.49 -11.09 10.87
CA GLN A 483 -28.81 -10.68 10.35
C GLN A 483 -29.65 -9.76 11.29
N SER A 484 -29.05 -9.11 12.29
CA SER A 484 -29.78 -8.34 13.32
C SER A 484 -29.31 -6.90 13.52
N SER A 485 -28.31 -6.40 12.78
CA SER A 485 -27.86 -5.01 12.87
C SER A 485 -27.96 -4.30 11.53
N THR A 486 -29.13 -3.71 11.24
CA THR A 486 -29.27 -2.74 10.14
C THR A 486 -28.49 -1.48 10.48
N SER A 487 -27.53 -1.11 9.64
CA SER A 487 -26.82 0.15 9.80
C SER A 487 -27.56 1.24 9.02
N HIS A 488 -27.90 2.34 9.70
CA HIS A 488 -28.61 3.47 9.12
C HIS A 488 -27.60 4.53 8.63
N PHE A 489 -27.48 4.69 7.32
CA PHE A 489 -26.65 5.72 6.70
C PHE A 489 -27.52 6.85 6.16
N GLY A 490 -27.03 8.09 6.17
CA GLY A 490 -27.80 9.17 5.57
C GLY A 490 -27.53 10.58 6.08
N THR A 491 -28.51 11.44 5.91
CA THR A 491 -28.41 12.86 6.25
C THR A 491 -29.79 13.46 6.57
N SER A 492 -29.84 14.53 7.37
CA SER A 492 -31.11 15.21 7.64
C SER A 492 -31.65 15.93 6.41
N ASN A 493 -32.94 16.22 6.45
CA ASN A 493 -33.61 17.06 5.47
C ASN A 493 -32.94 18.44 5.31
N ARG A 494 -32.45 19.03 6.41
CA ARG A 494 -31.78 20.33 6.41
C ARG A 494 -30.46 20.27 5.66
N THR A 495 -29.64 19.28 5.96
CA THR A 495 -28.35 19.07 5.28
C THR A 495 -28.55 18.77 3.80
N ALA A 496 -29.56 17.95 3.44
CA ALA A 496 -29.91 17.69 2.04
C ALA A 496 -30.30 18.97 1.29
N LEU A 497 -31.09 19.84 1.93
CA LEU A 497 -31.49 21.14 1.37
C LEU A 497 -30.28 22.03 1.10
N THR A 498 -29.41 22.20 2.10
CA THR A 498 -28.22 23.06 2.03
C THR A 498 -27.24 22.61 0.94
N ILE A 499 -27.03 21.29 0.79
CA ILE A 499 -26.12 20.73 -0.23
C ILE A 499 -26.70 20.88 -1.64
N GLY A 500 -28.01 20.65 -1.82
CA GLY A 500 -28.67 20.83 -3.11
C GLY A 500 -28.56 22.27 -3.62
N GLN A 501 -28.62 23.26 -2.71
CA GLN A 501 -28.44 24.67 -3.05
C GLN A 501 -27.02 25.02 -3.52
N SER A 502 -25.98 24.34 -3.01
CA SER A 502 -24.59 24.60 -3.41
C SER A 502 -24.32 24.36 -4.90
N LEU A 503 -25.16 23.59 -5.59
CA LEU A 503 -25.01 23.31 -7.02
C LEU A 503 -25.77 24.29 -7.93
N GLN A 504 -26.64 25.14 -7.37
CA GLN A 504 -27.41 26.12 -8.15
C GLN A 504 -26.56 27.25 -8.73
N ASP A 505 -25.36 27.47 -8.20
CA ASP A 505 -24.42 28.46 -8.74
C ASP A 505 -23.79 27.99 -10.06
N ILE A 506 -23.64 26.66 -10.24
CA ILE A 506 -23.11 26.06 -11.47
C ILE A 506 -24.22 25.79 -12.48
N PHE A 507 -25.38 25.35 -12.01
CA PHE A 507 -26.47 24.89 -12.86
C PHE A 507 -27.65 25.84 -12.81
N PRO A 508 -28.10 26.36 -13.96
CA PRO A 508 -27.59 26.18 -15.32
C PRO A 508 -26.40 27.09 -15.65
N SER A 509 -25.46 26.59 -16.46
CA SER A 509 -24.34 27.35 -17.03
C SER A 509 -24.17 27.08 -18.52
N TYR A 510 -23.44 27.94 -19.21
CA TYR A 510 -23.13 27.76 -20.63
C TYR A 510 -21.77 28.33 -21.01
N THR A 511 -21.23 27.84 -22.11
CA THR A 511 -20.03 28.38 -22.75
C THR A 511 -20.39 28.79 -24.18
N THR A 512 -20.12 30.05 -24.52
CA THR A 512 -20.29 30.57 -25.87
C THR A 512 -18.96 31.03 -26.46
N ILE A 513 -18.92 31.12 -27.78
CA ILE A 513 -17.82 31.71 -28.52
C ILE A 513 -18.36 32.71 -29.55
N ARG A 514 -17.73 33.87 -29.61
CA ARG A 514 -18.02 34.92 -30.59
C ARG A 514 -16.80 35.11 -31.49
N LYS A 515 -16.98 35.06 -32.80
CA LYS A 515 -15.94 35.46 -33.75
C LYS A 515 -15.82 36.99 -33.72
N PHE A 516 -14.79 37.51 -33.04
CA PHE A 516 -14.45 38.93 -33.17
C PHE A 516 -13.97 39.21 -34.59
N HIS A 517 -14.77 39.92 -35.38
CA HIS A 517 -14.24 40.60 -36.55
C HIS A 517 -13.23 41.65 -36.07
N ARG A 518 -11.92 41.38 -36.26
CA ARG A 518 -10.93 42.46 -36.21
C ARG A 518 -11.33 43.46 -37.30
N PRO A 519 -11.60 44.74 -36.99
CA PRO A 519 -11.66 45.73 -38.05
C PRO A 519 -10.31 45.69 -38.74
N SER A 520 -10.30 45.43 -40.05
CA SER A 520 -9.10 45.54 -40.86
C SER A 520 -8.54 46.94 -40.64
N SER A 521 -7.44 47.04 -39.91
CA SER A 521 -6.65 48.26 -39.83
C SER A 521 -6.17 48.54 -41.25
N SER A 522 -6.87 49.44 -41.94
CA SER A 522 -6.41 50.08 -43.16
C SER A 522 -5.11 50.80 -42.82
N ILE A 523 -3.98 50.24 -43.25
CA ILE A 523 -2.68 50.91 -43.35
C ILE A 523 -2.65 51.67 -44.67
#